data_AF-A0A836BPD8-F1
#
_entry.id   AF-A0A836BPD8-F1
#
_cell.length_a   1.000
_cell.length_b   1.000
_cell.length_c   1.000
_cell.angle_alpha   90.00
_cell.angle_beta   90.00
_cell.angle_gamma   90.00
#
_symmetry.space_group_name_H-M   'P 1'
#
loop_
_entity.id
_entity.type
_entity.pdbx_description
1 polymer ?
#
loop_
_entity_poly.entity_id
_entity_poly.type
_entity_poly.pdbx_seq_one_letter_code
_entity_poly.pdbx_strand_id
1 'polypeptide(L)'
;MTAEDACKLLDVQPAASFEEVLQAKNRKLALVDGDTEKVVAIEAAYDILFMRSMKKRITGELEVSSSVRYADVPAAPKRGSVVKAPKQGGMGGIGGLGSSSKASAPKLPASGLPVGFAVPGNQQVLLTQCGVFGGLAVWALVQALLESPDAQLGDTAGLQTALALGYAVYSLRENKKMGLGKATALTFGCLFAGALIGTGIETWLRVDIVPIGNFGSPGVFVSEVVIALVALGAIFLV
;
A
#
# COMPACT_ATOMS: atom_id res chain seq x y z
N MET A 1 37.47 -2.70 -11.85
CA MET A 1 37.16 -3.97 -12.55
C MET A 1 36.32 -3.63 -13.78
N THR A 2 36.67 -4.13 -14.97
CA THR A 2 35.88 -3.89 -16.20
C THR A 2 34.83 -4.99 -16.42
N ALA A 3 33.94 -4.84 -17.41
CA ALA A 3 32.88 -5.82 -17.64
C ALA A 3 33.44 -7.16 -18.17
N GLU A 4 34.54 -7.11 -18.90
CA GLU A 4 35.26 -8.27 -19.43
C GLU A 4 35.98 -9.03 -18.30
N ASP A 5 36.52 -8.30 -17.33
CA ASP A 5 37.12 -8.89 -16.12
C ASP A 5 36.06 -9.58 -15.26
N ALA A 6 34.86 -9.00 -15.14
CA ALA A 6 33.75 -9.60 -14.41
C ALA A 6 33.24 -10.90 -15.05
N CYS A 7 33.17 -10.96 -16.39
CA CYS A 7 32.85 -12.18 -17.13
C CYS A 7 33.88 -13.30 -16.86
N LYS A 8 35.17 -12.97 -16.86
CA LYS A 8 36.24 -13.94 -16.55
C LYS A 8 36.17 -14.44 -15.11
N LEU A 9 35.84 -13.55 -14.16
CA LEU A 9 35.73 -13.92 -12.74
C LEU A 9 34.57 -14.89 -12.49
N LEU A 10 33.41 -14.62 -13.11
CA LEU A 10 32.22 -15.47 -12.99
C LEU A 10 32.23 -16.69 -13.92
N ASP A 11 33.19 -16.77 -14.85
CA ASP A 11 33.32 -17.84 -15.87
C ASP A 11 32.10 -17.89 -16.81
N VAL A 12 31.71 -16.71 -17.31
CA VAL A 12 30.51 -16.51 -18.13
C VAL A 12 30.88 -15.85 -19.46
N GLN A 13 30.19 -16.20 -20.54
CA GLN A 13 30.42 -15.57 -21.84
C GLN A 13 29.98 -14.09 -21.85
N PRO A 14 30.64 -13.21 -22.62
CA PRO A 14 30.27 -11.78 -22.70
C PRO A 14 28.85 -11.51 -23.23
N ALA A 15 28.26 -12.47 -23.94
CA ALA A 15 26.91 -12.44 -24.49
C ALA A 15 25.89 -13.29 -23.71
N ALA A 16 26.28 -13.83 -22.55
CA ALA A 16 25.42 -14.67 -21.75
C ALA A 16 24.15 -13.95 -21.29
N SER A 17 23.10 -14.73 -21.08
CA SER A 17 21.84 -14.23 -20.53
C SER A 17 22.01 -13.83 -19.06
N PHE A 18 21.12 -12.97 -18.56
CA PHE A 18 21.16 -12.56 -17.16
C PHE A 18 20.92 -13.73 -16.18
N GLU A 19 20.11 -14.71 -16.58
CA GLU A 19 19.85 -15.91 -15.78
C GLU A 19 21.11 -16.76 -15.61
N GLU A 20 21.88 -16.91 -16.68
CA GLU A 20 23.16 -17.62 -16.68
C GLU A 20 24.19 -16.95 -15.75
N VAL A 21 24.25 -15.61 -15.76
CA VAL A 21 25.10 -14.83 -14.84
C VAL A 21 24.71 -15.08 -13.37
N LEU A 22 23.41 -15.15 -13.07
CA LEU A 22 22.92 -15.40 -11.71
C LEU A 22 23.21 -16.84 -11.26
N GLN A 23 23.07 -17.81 -12.15
CA GLN A 23 23.43 -19.21 -11.88
C GLN A 23 24.93 -19.36 -11.63
N ALA A 24 25.77 -18.69 -12.41
CA ALA A 24 27.22 -18.69 -12.24
C ALA A 24 27.65 -18.06 -10.91
N LYS A 25 27.04 -16.93 -10.52
CA LYS A 25 27.22 -16.33 -9.19
C LYS A 25 26.92 -17.35 -8.08
N ASN A 26 25.74 -17.97 -8.10
CA ASN A 26 25.33 -18.91 -7.07
C ASN A 26 26.26 -20.12 -7.00
N ARG A 27 26.75 -20.60 -8.16
CA ARG A 27 27.73 -21.69 -8.23
C ARG A 27 29.08 -21.29 -7.63
N LYS A 28 29.58 -20.08 -7.90
CA LYS A 28 30.85 -19.58 -7.36
C LYS A 28 30.74 -19.29 -5.86
N LEU A 29 29.62 -18.75 -5.41
CA LEU A 29 29.37 -18.46 -4.00
C LEU A 29 29.26 -19.75 -3.17
N ALA A 30 28.68 -20.82 -3.76
CA ALA A 30 28.66 -22.15 -3.13
C ALA A 30 30.03 -22.85 -3.06
N LEU A 31 31.01 -22.42 -3.86
CA LEU A 31 32.39 -22.95 -3.83
C LEU A 31 33.29 -22.19 -2.85
N VAL A 32 32.86 -21.02 -2.38
CA VAL A 32 33.63 -20.14 -1.50
C VAL A 32 33.01 -20.22 -0.09
N ASP A 33 33.48 -21.17 0.70
CA ASP A 33 33.09 -21.31 2.11
C ASP A 33 33.82 -20.26 2.97
N GLY A 34 33.18 -19.10 3.18
CA GLY A 34 33.53 -18.16 4.25
C GLY A 34 34.66 -17.17 3.97
N ASP A 35 35.27 -17.19 2.79
CA ASP A 35 36.28 -16.20 2.40
C ASP A 35 35.61 -14.88 1.97
N THR A 36 35.48 -13.96 2.93
CA THR A 36 34.75 -12.69 2.77
C THR A 36 35.27 -11.83 1.62
N GLU A 37 36.58 -11.82 1.35
CA GLU A 37 37.16 -10.99 0.29
C GLU A 37 36.75 -11.50 -1.10
N LYS A 38 36.72 -12.83 -1.28
CA LYS A 38 36.29 -13.46 -2.52
C LYS A 38 34.79 -13.31 -2.74
N VAL A 39 33.99 -13.38 -1.67
CA VAL A 39 32.53 -13.12 -1.75
C VAL A 39 32.28 -11.71 -2.24
N VAL A 40 32.95 -10.71 -1.66
CA VAL A 40 32.84 -9.30 -2.09
C VAL A 40 33.26 -9.11 -3.55
N ALA A 41 34.33 -9.78 -3.99
CA ALA A 41 34.75 -9.72 -5.39
C ALA A 41 33.74 -10.33 -6.37
N ILE A 42 33.11 -11.46 -5.99
CA ILE A 42 32.05 -12.12 -6.77
C ILE A 42 30.80 -11.23 -6.86
N GLU A 43 30.42 -10.58 -5.76
CA GLU A 43 29.29 -9.64 -5.73
C GLU A 43 29.56 -8.39 -6.57
N ALA A 44 30.76 -7.82 -6.46
CA ALA A 44 31.17 -6.69 -7.30
C ALA A 44 31.17 -7.06 -8.80
N ALA A 45 31.57 -8.28 -9.17
CA ALA A 45 31.49 -8.77 -10.54
C ALA A 45 30.05 -8.86 -11.04
N TYR A 46 29.17 -9.41 -10.21
CA TYR A 46 27.75 -9.52 -10.50
C TYR A 46 27.11 -8.15 -10.72
N ASP A 47 27.41 -7.17 -9.87
CA ASP A 47 26.85 -5.83 -9.98
C ASP A 47 27.23 -5.14 -11.29
N ILE A 48 28.47 -5.30 -11.75
CA ILE A 48 28.92 -4.76 -13.04
C ILE A 48 28.14 -5.38 -14.21
N LEU A 49 27.94 -6.70 -14.21
CA LEU A 49 27.18 -7.38 -15.26
C LEU A 49 25.69 -7.07 -15.19
N PHE A 50 25.14 -6.94 -13.99
CA PHE A 50 23.76 -6.52 -13.78
C PHE A 50 23.54 -5.11 -14.34
N MET A 51 24.41 -4.16 -14.01
CA MET A 51 24.35 -2.79 -14.52
C MET A 51 24.50 -2.73 -16.04
N ARG A 52 25.38 -3.55 -16.63
CA ARG A 52 25.50 -3.69 -18.09
C ARG A 52 24.20 -4.20 -18.71
N SER A 53 23.57 -5.20 -18.11
CA SER A 53 22.29 -5.76 -18.60
C SER A 53 21.15 -4.74 -18.52
N MET A 54 21.09 -3.93 -17.44
CA MET A 54 20.12 -2.85 -17.31
C MET A 54 20.35 -1.75 -18.34
N LYS A 55 21.61 -1.34 -18.56
CA LYS A 55 21.95 -0.37 -19.61
C LYS A 55 21.48 -0.85 -20.99
N LYS A 56 21.74 -2.11 -21.36
CA LYS A 56 21.26 -2.68 -22.64
C LYS A 56 19.73 -2.67 -22.78
N ARG A 57 18.99 -2.88 -21.68
CA ARG A 57 17.52 -2.79 -21.67
C ARG A 57 17.04 -1.35 -21.81
N ILE A 58 17.75 -0.39 -21.22
CA ILE A 58 17.42 1.04 -21.32
C ILE A 58 17.75 1.59 -22.70
N THR A 59 18.86 1.16 -23.32
CA THR A 59 19.28 1.59 -24.65
C THR A 59 18.56 0.87 -25.79
N GLY A 60 17.79 -0.19 -25.50
CA GLY A 60 17.07 -0.97 -26.50
C GLY A 60 17.97 -1.91 -27.31
N GLU A 61 19.21 -2.14 -26.88
CA GLU A 61 20.17 -3.05 -27.53
C GLU A 61 19.91 -4.52 -27.23
N LEU A 62 19.02 -4.83 -26.27
CA LEU A 62 18.64 -6.21 -26.00
C LEU A 62 17.66 -6.68 -27.08
N GLU A 63 18.04 -7.70 -27.86
CA GLU A 63 17.17 -8.33 -28.85
C GLU A 63 15.99 -9.02 -28.16
N VAL A 64 14.88 -8.31 -28.02
CA VAL A 64 13.61 -8.90 -27.58
C VAL A 64 12.94 -9.50 -28.81
N SER A 65 12.53 -10.77 -28.72
CA SER A 65 11.74 -11.40 -29.77
C SER A 65 10.49 -10.57 -30.04
N SER A 66 10.36 -10.07 -31.28
CA SER A 66 9.23 -9.24 -31.73
C SER A 66 7.88 -9.98 -31.75
N SER A 67 7.87 -11.26 -31.39
CA SER A 67 6.68 -12.10 -31.25
C SER A 67 5.74 -11.64 -30.13
N VAL A 68 6.25 -10.98 -29.09
CA VAL A 68 5.45 -10.49 -27.96
C VAL A 68 5.32 -8.97 -28.04
N ARG A 69 4.39 -8.48 -28.87
CA ARG A 69 4.11 -7.03 -29.02
C ARG A 69 3.24 -6.46 -27.91
N TYR A 70 2.45 -7.29 -27.26
CA TYR A 70 1.53 -6.89 -26.22
C TYR A 70 1.66 -7.89 -25.07
N ALA A 71 1.75 -7.38 -23.83
CA ALA A 71 1.39 -8.22 -22.69
C ALA A 71 -0.05 -8.68 -22.92
N ASP A 72 -0.34 -9.97 -22.72
CA ASP A 72 -1.70 -10.49 -22.67
C ASP A 72 -2.42 -9.85 -21.48
N VAL A 73 -2.83 -8.59 -21.66
CA VAL A 73 -3.66 -7.89 -20.71
C VAL A 73 -5.05 -8.45 -20.96
N PRO A 74 -5.65 -9.15 -19.99
CA PRO A 74 -7.03 -9.59 -20.12
C PRO A 74 -7.88 -8.35 -20.42
N ALA A 75 -8.49 -8.32 -21.60
CA ALA A 75 -9.31 -7.20 -22.02
C ALA A 75 -10.39 -6.95 -20.95
N ALA A 76 -10.48 -5.71 -20.47
CA ALA A 76 -11.50 -5.34 -19.51
C ALA A 76 -12.89 -5.74 -20.05
N PRO A 77 -13.75 -6.38 -19.24
CA PRO A 77 -15.05 -6.81 -19.72
C PRO A 77 -15.85 -5.60 -20.19
N LYS A 78 -16.24 -5.59 -21.47
CA LYS A 78 -17.15 -4.58 -22.03
C LYS A 78 -18.47 -4.66 -21.25
N ARG A 79 -18.87 -3.56 -20.61
CA ARG A 79 -20.19 -3.44 -19.96
C ARG A 79 -21.28 -3.71 -21.00
N GLY A 80 -22.02 -4.81 -20.83
CA GLY A 80 -23.26 -5.08 -21.57
C GLY A 80 -23.40 -6.48 -22.19
N SER A 81 -22.35 -7.29 -22.29
CA SER A 81 -22.50 -8.66 -22.82
C SER A 81 -22.76 -9.67 -21.71
N VAL A 82 -24.02 -10.08 -21.57
CA VAL A 82 -24.39 -11.29 -20.83
C VAL A 82 -23.86 -12.50 -21.61
N VAL A 83 -22.63 -12.93 -21.30
CA VAL A 83 -22.10 -14.19 -21.83
C VAL A 83 -22.53 -15.30 -20.89
N LYS A 84 -23.49 -16.10 -21.38
CA LYS A 84 -23.96 -17.34 -20.75
C LYS A 84 -22.78 -18.32 -20.69
N ALA A 85 -22.35 -18.69 -19.48
CA ALA A 85 -21.33 -19.70 -19.29
C ALA A 85 -21.81 -21.07 -19.82
N PRO A 86 -21.00 -21.83 -20.58
CA PRO A 86 -21.29 -23.23 -20.84
C PRO A 86 -20.96 -24.06 -19.59
N LYS A 87 -21.89 -24.94 -19.22
CA LYS A 87 -21.73 -25.93 -18.16
C LYS A 87 -21.00 -27.16 -18.69
N GLN A 88 -19.98 -27.56 -17.93
CA GLN A 88 -19.68 -28.93 -17.48
C GLN A 88 -18.86 -29.86 -18.40
N GLY A 89 -17.77 -30.42 -17.81
CA GLY A 89 -17.20 -31.70 -18.23
C GLY A 89 -15.78 -31.98 -17.74
N GLY A 90 -15.62 -32.91 -16.79
CA GLY A 90 -14.53 -33.90 -16.82
C GLY A 90 -13.18 -33.62 -16.14
N MET A 91 -13.05 -34.14 -14.92
CA MET A 91 -11.92 -34.89 -14.34
C MET A 91 -10.49 -34.76 -14.91
N GLY A 92 -9.53 -34.41 -14.04
CA GLY A 92 -8.17 -34.97 -14.06
C GLY A 92 -7.02 -33.96 -13.98
N GLY A 93 -6.16 -34.07 -12.96
CA GLY A 93 -4.80 -33.53 -13.01
C GLY A 93 -4.33 -32.85 -11.72
N ILE A 94 -3.59 -33.60 -10.90
CA ILE A 94 -2.77 -33.13 -9.77
C ILE A 94 -1.63 -32.23 -10.27
N GLY A 95 -1.33 -31.17 -9.52
CA GLY A 95 0.01 -30.56 -9.49
C GLY A 95 0.06 -29.07 -9.82
N GLY A 96 0.38 -28.24 -8.83
CA GLY A 96 0.71 -26.83 -9.06
C GLY A 96 0.49 -25.92 -7.87
N LEU A 97 1.28 -26.11 -6.82
CA LEU A 97 1.48 -25.14 -5.74
C LEU A 97 2.09 -23.86 -6.33
N GLY A 98 1.42 -22.72 -6.16
CA GLY A 98 2.02 -21.40 -6.35
C GLY A 98 1.15 -20.42 -7.14
N SER A 99 0.50 -19.50 -6.44
CA SER A 99 0.52 -18.05 -6.74
C SER A 99 -0.64 -17.35 -6.04
N SER A 100 -0.29 -16.59 -5.01
CA SER A 100 -0.93 -15.36 -4.54
C SER A 100 -2.41 -15.19 -4.88
N SER A 101 -3.25 -15.75 -4.02
CA SER A 101 -4.67 -15.41 -3.92
C SER A 101 -4.82 -13.92 -3.62
N LYS A 102 -4.93 -13.11 -4.69
CA LYS A 102 -5.64 -11.82 -4.67
C LYS A 102 -7.06 -12.12 -4.21
N ALA A 103 -7.29 -11.99 -2.91
CA ALA A 103 -8.63 -11.95 -2.35
C ALA A 103 -9.34 -10.73 -2.95
N SER A 104 -10.12 -10.97 -3.99
CA SER A 104 -11.06 -10.01 -4.53
C SER A 104 -12.13 -9.83 -3.46
N ALA A 105 -12.20 -8.61 -2.91
CA ALA A 105 -13.21 -8.26 -1.93
C ALA A 105 -14.62 -8.55 -2.48
N PRO A 106 -15.56 -9.06 -1.65
CA PRO A 106 -16.93 -9.20 -2.05
C PRO A 106 -17.49 -7.80 -2.34
N LYS A 107 -17.79 -7.53 -3.61
CA LYS A 107 -18.60 -6.37 -4.00
C LYS A 107 -19.97 -6.54 -3.36
N LEU A 108 -20.21 -5.79 -2.28
CA LEU A 108 -21.55 -5.65 -1.71
C LEU A 108 -22.50 -5.17 -2.82
N PRO A 109 -23.64 -5.85 -3.05
CA PRO A 109 -24.69 -5.29 -3.87
C PRO A 109 -25.37 -4.17 -3.06
N ALA A 110 -25.84 -3.14 -3.77
CA ALA A 110 -26.68 -2.06 -3.26
C ALA A 110 -25.99 -0.88 -2.55
N SER A 111 -25.23 -0.10 -3.33
CA SER A 111 -25.46 1.36 -3.41
C SER A 111 -24.63 1.89 -4.57
N GLY A 112 -25.18 2.78 -5.40
CA GLY A 112 -24.55 3.27 -6.63
C GLY A 112 -23.29 4.14 -6.43
N LEU A 113 -22.65 4.09 -5.27
CA LEU A 113 -21.40 4.78 -4.99
C LEU A 113 -20.20 3.94 -5.45
N PRO A 114 -19.23 4.54 -6.18
CA PRO A 114 -18.01 3.86 -6.62
C PRO A 114 -17.00 3.76 -5.45
N VAL A 115 -17.44 3.21 -4.32
CA VAL A 115 -16.64 3.06 -3.11
C VAL A 115 -16.65 1.58 -2.72
N GLY A 116 -15.49 0.94 -2.75
CA GLY A 116 -15.27 -0.44 -2.35
C GLY A 116 -14.61 -0.53 -0.98
N PHE A 117 -14.78 -1.67 -0.32
CA PHE A 117 -14.05 -2.01 0.91
C PHE A 117 -12.95 -2.99 0.58
N ALA A 118 -11.72 -2.69 0.99
CA ALA A 118 -10.58 -3.59 0.86
C ALA A 118 -9.72 -3.55 2.12
N VAL A 119 -9.38 -4.73 2.63
CA VAL A 119 -8.37 -4.86 3.69
C VAL A 119 -6.99 -4.64 3.06
N PRO A 120 -6.14 -3.76 3.61
CA PRO A 120 -4.80 -3.54 3.07
C PRO A 120 -4.01 -4.85 3.06
N GLY A 121 -3.56 -5.28 1.87
CA GLY A 121 -2.74 -6.50 1.74
C GLY A 121 -1.29 -6.31 2.19
N ASN A 122 -0.81 -5.07 2.30
CA ASN A 122 0.54 -4.77 2.77
C ASN A 122 0.53 -4.43 4.26
N GLN A 123 1.03 -5.36 5.09
CA GLN A 123 1.09 -5.19 6.54
C GLN A 123 1.95 -4.00 6.98
N GLN A 124 3.02 -3.67 6.26
CA GLN A 124 3.86 -2.52 6.58
C GLN A 124 3.08 -1.20 6.47
N VAL A 125 2.29 -1.06 5.40
CA VAL A 125 1.43 0.12 5.18
C VAL A 125 0.34 0.22 6.24
N LEU A 126 -0.28 -0.91 6.59
CA LEU A 126 -1.29 -0.96 7.66
C LEU A 126 -0.68 -0.54 9.00
N LEU A 127 0.52 -1.03 9.34
CA LEU A 127 1.22 -0.65 10.56
C LEU A 127 1.56 0.84 10.58
N THR A 128 2.01 1.42 9.47
CA THR A 128 2.27 2.87 9.38
C THR A 128 1.00 3.68 9.55
N GLN A 129 -0.10 3.30 8.88
CA GLN A 129 -1.38 3.99 9.01
C GLN A 129 -1.93 3.91 10.45
N CYS A 130 -1.95 2.72 11.04
CA CYS A 130 -2.35 2.51 12.43
C CYS A 130 -1.42 3.26 13.39
N GLY A 131 -0.12 3.33 13.12
CA GLY A 131 0.85 4.06 13.93
C GLY A 131 0.60 5.57 13.90
N VAL A 132 0.32 6.16 12.73
CA VAL A 132 0.07 7.59 12.60
C VAL A 132 -1.27 7.98 13.24
N PHE A 133 -2.36 7.30 12.89
CA PHE A 133 -3.67 7.58 13.49
C PHE A 133 -3.73 7.22 14.98
N GLY A 134 -3.07 6.14 15.39
CA GLY A 134 -2.92 5.75 16.78
C GLY A 134 -2.09 6.78 17.57
N GLY A 135 -1.04 7.32 16.98
CA GLY A 135 -0.25 8.40 17.57
C GLY A 135 -1.08 9.67 17.78
N LEU A 136 -1.92 10.05 16.81
CA LEU A 136 -2.85 11.17 16.95
C LEU A 136 -3.89 10.91 18.04
N ALA A 137 -4.43 9.69 18.14
CA ALA A 137 -5.39 9.33 19.21
C ALA A 137 -4.73 9.33 20.61
N VAL A 138 -3.48 8.86 20.72
CA VAL A 138 -2.74 8.95 21.98
C VAL A 138 -2.45 10.40 22.35
N TRP A 139 -2.07 11.24 21.38
CA TRP A 139 -1.92 12.67 21.62
C TRP A 139 -3.23 13.30 22.11
N ALA A 140 -4.35 12.98 21.48
CA ALA A 140 -5.67 13.43 21.92
C ALA A 140 -5.97 13.03 23.37
N LEU A 141 -5.69 11.78 23.73
CA LEU A 141 -5.91 11.27 25.09
C LEU A 141 -5.01 11.96 26.12
N VAL A 142 -3.75 12.25 25.75
CA VAL A 142 -2.81 12.97 26.61
C VAL A 142 -3.27 14.41 26.83
N GLN A 143 -3.72 15.11 25.78
CA GLN A 143 -4.33 16.44 25.93
C GLN A 143 -5.61 16.37 26.76
N ALA A 144 -6.46 15.38 26.50
CA ALA A 144 -7.67 15.18 27.27
C ALA A 144 -7.39 15.01 28.75
N LEU A 145 -6.30 14.33 29.14
CA LEU A 145 -5.96 14.10 30.54
C LEU A 145 -5.26 15.29 31.23
N LEU A 146 -4.40 16.02 30.50
CA LEU A 146 -3.49 17.01 31.09
C LEU A 146 -4.00 18.45 30.99
N GLU A 147 -4.93 18.73 30.09
CA GLU A 147 -5.31 20.09 29.71
C GLU A 147 -6.64 20.50 30.36
N SER A 148 -6.74 21.76 30.79
CA SER A 148 -7.97 22.29 31.38
C SER A 148 -9.06 22.46 30.30
N PRO A 149 -10.36 22.41 30.66
CA PRO A 149 -11.45 22.58 29.70
C PRO A 149 -11.37 23.86 28.86
N ASP A 150 -10.88 24.96 29.44
CA ASP A 150 -10.65 26.23 28.73
C ASP A 150 -9.52 26.16 27.70
N ALA A 151 -8.48 25.35 27.95
CA ALA A 151 -7.38 25.13 27.02
C ALA A 151 -7.74 24.13 25.91
N GLN A 152 -8.67 23.20 26.18
CA GLN A 152 -9.26 22.29 25.18
C GLN A 152 -10.15 23.00 24.14
N LEU A 153 -10.58 24.23 24.42
CA LEU A 153 -11.26 25.10 23.45
C LEU A 153 -10.28 25.79 22.48
N GLY A 154 -8.97 25.63 22.69
CA GLY A 154 -7.93 26.09 21.78
C GLY A 154 -7.92 25.33 20.44
N ASP A 155 -7.11 25.82 19.50
CA ASP A 155 -7.03 25.31 18.12
C ASP A 155 -6.34 23.93 17.98
N THR A 156 -6.19 23.18 19.08
CA THR A 156 -5.45 21.91 19.11
C THR A 156 -6.22 20.80 18.40
N ALA A 157 -7.54 20.72 18.60
CA ALA A 157 -8.41 19.78 17.89
C ALA A 157 -8.48 20.08 16.38
N GLY A 158 -8.45 21.37 16.02
CA GLY A 158 -8.38 21.82 14.63
C GLY A 158 -7.08 21.38 13.97
N LEU A 159 -5.94 21.61 14.64
CA LEU A 159 -4.63 21.17 14.18
C LEU A 159 -4.53 19.64 14.05
N GLN A 160 -5.02 18.90 15.02
CA GLN A 160 -5.02 17.43 14.99
C GLN A 160 -5.86 16.90 13.82
N THR A 161 -7.04 17.49 13.59
CA THR A 161 -7.90 17.12 12.46
C THR A 161 -7.24 17.48 11.12
N ALA A 162 -6.58 18.63 11.02
CA ALA A 162 -5.86 19.04 9.82
C ALA A 162 -4.70 18.09 9.47
N LEU A 163 -3.92 17.66 10.47
CA LEU A 163 -2.87 16.66 10.31
C LEU A 163 -3.43 15.31 9.87
N ALA A 164 -4.54 14.87 10.49
CA ALA A 164 -5.23 13.64 10.11
C ALA A 164 -5.71 13.68 8.65
N LEU A 165 -6.30 14.80 8.22
CA LEU A 165 -6.75 15.00 6.83
C LEU A 165 -5.59 15.01 5.85
N GLY A 166 -4.52 15.74 6.16
CA GLY A 166 -3.32 15.81 5.32
C GLY A 166 -2.69 14.42 5.13
N TYR A 167 -2.53 13.68 6.22
CA TYR A 167 -2.03 12.31 6.17
C TYR A 167 -2.97 11.37 5.43
N ALA A 168 -4.29 11.48 5.63
CA ALA A 168 -5.26 10.67 4.92
C ALA A 168 -5.12 10.87 3.39
N VAL A 169 -5.19 12.11 2.91
CA VAL A 169 -5.06 12.40 1.47
C VAL A 169 -3.72 11.88 0.91
N TYR A 170 -2.62 12.09 1.63
CA TYR A 170 -1.31 11.56 1.26
C TYR A 170 -1.34 10.02 1.16
N SER A 171 -1.90 9.35 2.16
CA SER A 171 -1.95 7.89 2.24
C SER A 171 -2.81 7.27 1.15
N LEU A 172 -3.98 7.85 0.83
CA LEU A 172 -4.81 7.40 -0.30
C LEU A 172 -4.09 7.59 -1.65
N ARG A 173 -3.35 8.70 -1.80
CA ARG A 173 -2.62 9.01 -3.04
C ARG A 173 -1.43 8.08 -3.24
N GLU A 174 -0.61 7.88 -2.22
CA GLU A 174 0.64 7.13 -2.33
C GLU A 174 0.42 5.63 -2.19
N ASN A 175 -0.36 5.18 -1.19
CA ASN A 175 -0.53 3.75 -0.91
C ASN A 175 -1.61 3.10 -1.79
N LYS A 176 -2.66 3.85 -2.17
CA LYS A 176 -3.78 3.32 -2.97
C LYS A 176 -3.80 3.81 -4.42
N LYS A 177 -2.80 4.61 -4.83
CA LYS A 177 -2.68 5.17 -6.19
C LYS A 177 -3.97 5.85 -6.69
N MET A 178 -4.72 6.46 -5.77
CA MET A 178 -5.96 7.17 -6.11
C MET A 178 -5.61 8.54 -6.70
N GLY A 179 -6.37 8.96 -7.71
CA GLY A 179 -6.25 10.32 -8.24
C GLY A 179 -6.58 11.36 -7.17
N LEU A 180 -5.89 12.50 -7.18
CA LEU A 180 -6.00 13.53 -6.13
C LEU A 180 -7.45 13.96 -5.86
N GLY A 181 -8.24 14.21 -6.91
CA GLY A 181 -9.64 14.60 -6.76
C GLY A 181 -10.51 13.55 -6.07
N LYS A 182 -10.25 12.25 -6.32
CA LYS A 182 -10.98 11.16 -5.66
C LYS A 182 -10.55 11.00 -4.20
N ALA A 183 -9.26 11.06 -3.93
CA ALA A 183 -8.72 10.97 -2.57
C ALA A 183 -9.27 12.11 -1.71
N THR A 184 -9.19 13.35 -2.21
CA THR A 184 -9.73 14.53 -1.52
C THR A 184 -11.23 14.42 -1.30
N ALA A 185 -12.02 14.08 -2.34
CA ALA A 185 -13.47 13.93 -2.20
C ALA A 185 -13.86 12.84 -1.19
N LEU A 186 -13.15 11.71 -1.18
CA LEU A 186 -13.38 10.63 -0.23
C LEU A 186 -13.07 11.05 1.20
N THR A 187 -11.94 11.71 1.42
CA THR A 187 -11.53 12.20 2.74
C THR A 187 -12.51 13.24 3.28
N PHE A 188 -12.92 14.21 2.45
CA PHE A 188 -13.95 15.19 2.83
C PHE A 188 -15.31 14.54 3.06
N GLY A 189 -15.65 13.49 2.30
CA GLY A 189 -16.85 12.68 2.54
C GLY A 189 -16.81 11.99 3.91
N CYS A 190 -15.66 11.43 4.29
CA CYS A 190 -15.46 10.82 5.61
C CYS A 190 -15.51 11.87 6.73
N LEU A 191 -14.94 13.06 6.51
CA LEU A 191 -15.01 14.17 7.46
C LEU A 191 -16.47 14.62 7.69
N PHE A 192 -17.22 14.81 6.61
CA PHE A 192 -18.61 15.26 6.71
C PHE A 192 -19.48 14.21 7.40
N ALA A 193 -19.32 12.93 7.02
CA ALA A 193 -19.99 11.82 7.70
C ALA A 193 -19.61 11.75 9.18
N GLY A 194 -18.31 11.92 9.50
CA GLY A 194 -17.80 11.90 10.87
C GLY A 194 -18.36 13.03 11.72
N ALA A 195 -18.46 14.24 11.15
CA ALA A 195 -19.02 15.39 11.83
C ALA A 195 -20.51 15.18 12.14
N LEU A 196 -21.30 14.71 11.16
CA LEU A 196 -22.73 14.42 11.36
C LEU A 196 -22.96 13.34 12.42
N ILE A 197 -22.16 12.27 12.39
CA ILE A 197 -22.25 11.19 13.37
C ILE A 197 -21.79 11.67 14.74
N GLY A 198 -20.68 12.41 14.82
CA GLY A 198 -20.15 12.97 16.06
C GLY A 198 -21.16 13.88 16.75
N THR A 199 -21.73 14.84 16.03
CA THR A 199 -22.77 15.75 16.56
C THR A 199 -24.05 15.00 16.94
N GLY A 200 -24.45 13.98 16.16
CA GLY A 200 -25.59 13.14 16.49
C GLY A 200 -25.41 12.36 17.80
N ILE A 201 -24.23 11.75 17.98
CA ILE A 201 -23.87 11.02 19.20
C ILE A 201 -23.76 11.97 20.40
N GLU A 202 -23.14 13.14 20.22
CA GLU A 202 -23.02 14.17 21.24
C GLU A 202 -24.40 14.62 21.76
N THR A 203 -25.33 14.89 20.83
CA THR A 203 -26.71 15.29 21.15
C THR A 203 -27.45 14.19 21.90
N TRP A 204 -27.16 12.92 21.58
CA TRP A 204 -27.80 11.76 22.20
C TRP A 204 -27.24 11.46 23.60
N LEU A 205 -25.92 11.53 23.77
CA LEU A 205 -25.27 11.30 25.06
C LEU A 205 -25.33 12.48 26.01
N ARG A 206 -25.72 13.68 25.53
CA ARG A 206 -25.58 14.93 26.28
C ARG A 206 -24.22 15.00 26.96
N VAL A 207 -23.16 14.95 26.15
CA VAL A 207 -21.76 14.95 26.63
C VAL A 207 -21.48 16.15 27.55
N ASP A 208 -22.24 17.23 27.39
CA ASP A 208 -22.28 18.41 28.27
C ASP A 208 -22.70 18.13 29.73
N ILE A 209 -23.47 17.06 30.01
CA ILE A 209 -24.02 16.75 31.33
C ILE A 209 -23.27 15.61 32.05
N VAL A 210 -22.74 14.64 31.30
CA VAL A 210 -21.88 13.56 31.82
C VAL A 210 -20.65 13.48 30.93
N PRO A 211 -19.55 14.16 31.29
CA PRO A 211 -18.32 14.03 30.55
C PRO A 211 -17.87 12.57 30.62
N ILE A 212 -17.73 11.92 29.46
CA ILE A 212 -17.19 10.56 29.39
C ILE A 212 -15.69 10.68 29.64
N GLY A 213 -15.26 10.59 30.89
CA GLY A 213 -13.89 10.89 31.28
C GLY A 213 -13.63 12.40 31.31
N ASN A 214 -12.58 12.87 30.62
CA ASN A 214 -12.12 14.27 30.69
C ASN A 214 -12.31 15.05 29.36
N PHE A 215 -13.19 14.56 28.48
CA PHE A 215 -13.64 15.28 27.29
C PHE A 215 -14.72 16.29 27.70
N GLY A 216 -14.30 17.42 28.27
CA GLY A 216 -15.19 18.47 28.74
C GLY A 216 -15.77 19.35 27.62
N SER A 217 -15.28 19.21 26.39
CA SER A 217 -15.69 20.03 25.25
C SER A 217 -16.37 19.20 24.15
N PRO A 218 -17.61 19.55 23.76
CA PRO A 218 -18.30 19.01 22.60
C PRO A 218 -17.45 18.94 21.32
N GLY A 219 -16.70 20.01 21.03
CA GLY A 219 -15.91 20.12 19.80
C GLY A 219 -14.81 19.06 19.69
N VAL A 220 -14.17 18.73 20.82
CA VAL A 220 -13.09 17.72 20.87
C VAL A 220 -13.67 16.33 20.62
N PHE A 221 -14.84 16.03 21.20
CA PHE A 221 -15.50 14.75 20.98
C PHE A 221 -15.84 14.54 19.49
N VAL A 222 -16.39 15.57 18.83
CA VAL A 222 -16.69 15.51 17.40
C VAL A 222 -15.42 15.34 16.57
N SER A 223 -14.32 16.03 16.91
CA SER A 223 -13.05 15.85 16.18
C SER A 223 -12.48 14.44 16.32
N GLU A 224 -12.60 13.79 17.47
CA GLU A 224 -12.15 12.41 17.65
C GLU A 224 -12.95 11.43 16.79
N VAL A 225 -14.28 11.61 16.73
CA VAL A 225 -15.15 10.81 15.84
C VAL A 225 -14.80 11.04 14.37
N VAL A 226 -14.51 12.29 13.99
CA VAL A 226 -14.05 12.63 12.63
C VAL A 226 -12.74 11.94 12.30
N ILE A 227 -11.74 12.01 13.18
CA ILE A 227 -10.42 11.40 12.97
C ILE A 227 -10.55 9.88 12.87
N ALA A 228 -11.36 9.25 13.71
CA ALA A 228 -11.64 7.81 13.64
C ALA A 228 -12.27 7.42 12.29
N LEU A 229 -13.26 8.18 11.82
CA LEU A 229 -13.94 7.89 10.56
C LEU A 229 -13.03 8.14 9.35
N VAL A 230 -12.23 9.20 9.37
CA VAL A 230 -11.20 9.47 8.36
C VAL A 230 -10.14 8.36 8.34
N ALA A 231 -9.71 7.86 9.50
CA ALA A 231 -8.78 6.74 9.60
C ALA A 231 -9.37 5.47 8.98
N LEU A 232 -10.60 5.11 9.33
CA LEU A 232 -11.30 3.96 8.74
C LEU A 232 -11.47 4.11 7.23
N GLY A 233 -11.82 5.31 6.75
CA GLY A 233 -11.90 5.61 5.33
C GLY A 233 -10.56 5.43 4.62
N ALA A 234 -9.49 5.98 5.19
CA ALA A 234 -8.14 5.89 4.64
C ALA A 234 -7.59 4.47 4.62
N ILE A 235 -7.94 3.64 5.61
CA ILE A 235 -7.50 2.24 5.71
C ILE A 235 -8.33 1.35 4.80
N PHE A 236 -9.66 1.44 4.83
CA PHE A 236 -10.54 0.42 4.24
C PHE A 236 -11.22 0.82 2.91
N LEU A 237 -11.39 2.10 2.58
CA LEU A 237 -12.09 2.49 1.33
C LEU A 237 -11.15 2.50 0.12
N VAL A 238 -11.62 2.00 -1.03
CA VAL A 238 -10.92 1.91 -2.34
C VAL A 238 -11.86 2.31 -3.48
#